data_AF-U3TTD2-F1
#
_entry.id   AF-U3TTD2-F1
#
_cell.length_a   1.000
_cell.length_b   1.000
_cell.length_c   1.000
_cell.angle_alpha   90.00
_cell.angle_beta   90.00
_cell.angle_gamma   90.00
#
_symmetry.space_group_name_H-M   'P 1'
#
loop_
_entity.id
_entity.type
_entity.pdbx_description
1 polymer ?
#
loop_
_entity_poly.entity_id
_entity_poly.type
_entity_poly.pdbx_seq_one_letter_code
_entity_poly.pdbx_strand_id
1 'polypeptide(L)'
;MTPFHFTAGKLPLLVSIPHAGTQLTPEVDAGLSEAARGLPDTDWHIPLLYDFVRDLGASVLIGHYSRFVIDLNRPLDNQPLYSTATTGLYPETLFDGTPTFKPGITPDSAARQRYLETIWQPYHQQIQQELARLKAEHGYALLFDAHSIASVILRLFDGQLPDLNIGTNDGASCSAASIAAIEQVCAAQSDYSWAFWRCA
;
A
#
# COMPACT_ATOMS: atom_id res chain seq x y z
N MET A 1 -0.04 -7.51 -19.67
CA MET A 1 0.20 -7.67 -18.22
C MET A 1 -1.06 -7.24 -17.51
N THR A 2 -1.52 -8.00 -16.51
CA THR A 2 -2.72 -7.64 -15.72
C THR A 2 -2.21 -7.03 -14.40
N PRO A 3 -2.29 -5.69 -14.19
CA PRO A 3 -1.60 -5.04 -13.08
C PRO A 3 -2.26 -5.21 -11.73
N PHE A 4 -3.57 -5.53 -11.72
CA PHE A 4 -4.36 -5.69 -10.52
C PHE A 4 -5.55 -6.63 -10.73
N HIS A 5 -6.17 -7.03 -9.63
CA HIS A 5 -7.51 -7.60 -9.58
C HIS A 5 -8.47 -6.57 -8.97
N PHE A 6 -9.60 -6.33 -9.62
CA PHE A 6 -10.63 -5.40 -9.14
C PHE A 6 -11.97 -6.13 -9.00
N THR A 7 -12.62 -5.96 -7.86
CA THR A 7 -14.00 -6.38 -7.60
C THR A 7 -14.82 -5.17 -7.23
N ALA A 8 -15.84 -4.86 -8.02
CA ALA A 8 -16.75 -3.75 -7.74
C ALA A 8 -17.79 -4.13 -6.67
N GLY A 9 -17.97 -3.25 -5.69
CA GLY A 9 -18.98 -3.31 -4.64
C GLY A 9 -20.09 -2.28 -4.82
N LYS A 10 -20.95 -2.18 -3.80
CA LYS A 10 -22.11 -1.28 -3.75
C LYS A 10 -22.10 -0.32 -2.55
N LEU A 11 -21.15 -0.47 -1.63
CA LEU A 11 -20.94 0.48 -0.54
C LEU A 11 -20.06 1.63 -1.01
N PRO A 12 -20.18 2.84 -0.42
CA PRO A 12 -19.28 3.97 -0.68
C PRO A 12 -17.89 3.78 -0.04
N LEU A 13 -17.31 2.59 -0.20
CA LEU A 13 -16.02 2.17 0.33
C LEU A 13 -15.24 1.40 -0.74
N LEU A 14 -14.03 1.89 -1.03
CA LEU A 14 -13.00 1.18 -1.76
C LEU A 14 -11.87 0.77 -0.79
N VAL A 15 -11.53 -0.51 -0.78
CA VAL A 15 -10.34 -1.04 -0.12
C VAL A 15 -9.24 -1.26 -1.17
N SER A 16 -8.17 -0.49 -1.09
CA SER A 16 -6.97 -0.58 -1.93
C SER A 16 -5.91 -1.41 -1.20
N ILE A 17 -5.39 -2.45 -1.84
CA ILE A 17 -4.35 -3.34 -1.32
C ILE A 17 -3.16 -3.30 -2.30
N PRO A 18 -2.30 -2.28 -2.19
CA PRO A 18 -1.27 -2.01 -3.20
C PRO A 18 -0.08 -2.98 -3.13
N HIS A 19 0.24 -3.55 -1.96
CA HIS A 19 1.51 -4.25 -1.72
C HIS A 19 1.39 -5.77 -1.52
N ALA A 20 0.23 -6.36 -1.79
CA ALA A 20 0.06 -7.82 -1.72
C ALA A 20 0.58 -8.57 -2.97
N GLY A 21 0.95 -7.84 -4.02
CA GLY A 21 1.45 -8.40 -5.26
C GLY A 21 2.80 -9.11 -5.10
N THR A 22 2.98 -10.20 -5.83
CA THR A 22 4.20 -11.03 -5.81
C THR A 22 4.78 -11.29 -7.20
N GLN A 23 4.09 -10.84 -8.26
CA GLN A 23 4.62 -10.96 -9.61
C GLN A 23 5.86 -10.06 -9.77
N LEU A 24 6.88 -10.61 -10.39
CA LEU A 24 8.10 -9.92 -10.75
C LEU A 24 8.19 -9.82 -12.27
N THR A 25 8.79 -8.74 -12.74
CA THR A 25 9.22 -8.63 -14.14
C THR A 25 10.56 -9.35 -14.32
N PRO A 26 10.93 -9.79 -15.54
CA PRO A 26 12.19 -10.47 -15.76
C PRO A 26 13.41 -9.65 -15.31
N GLU A 27 13.38 -8.32 -15.48
CA GLU A 27 14.47 -7.45 -15.05
C GLU A 27 14.61 -7.40 -13.52
N VAL A 28 13.49 -7.41 -12.80
CA VAL A 28 13.49 -7.38 -11.33
C VAL A 28 13.92 -8.74 -10.77
N ASP A 29 13.32 -9.83 -11.26
CA ASP A 29 13.63 -11.20 -10.80
C ASP A 29 15.13 -11.56 -10.96
N ALA A 30 15.71 -11.22 -12.11
CA ALA A 30 17.15 -11.43 -12.34
C ALA A 30 18.03 -10.59 -11.40
N GLY A 31 17.55 -9.39 -11.08
CA GLY A 31 18.27 -8.38 -10.29
C GLY A 31 18.19 -8.55 -8.78
N LEU A 32 17.17 -9.21 -8.24
CA LEU A 32 16.97 -9.31 -6.79
C LEU A 32 18.22 -9.79 -6.06
N SER A 33 18.55 -9.12 -4.95
CA SER A 33 19.54 -9.59 -3.98
C SER A 33 19.03 -10.86 -3.28
N GLU A 34 19.91 -11.59 -2.60
CA GLU A 34 19.51 -12.78 -1.85
C GLU A 34 18.49 -12.44 -0.75
N ALA A 35 18.67 -11.29 -0.07
CA ALA A 35 17.74 -10.82 0.97
C ALA A 35 16.35 -10.48 0.42
N ALA A 36 16.26 -9.99 -0.83
CA ALA A 36 15.01 -9.58 -1.43
C ALA A 36 14.21 -10.73 -2.08
N ARG A 37 14.81 -11.91 -2.31
CA ARG A 37 14.16 -13.06 -2.98
C ARG A 37 12.88 -13.53 -2.30
N GLY A 38 12.82 -13.41 -0.97
CA GLY A 38 11.64 -13.77 -0.19
C GLY A 38 10.51 -12.74 -0.22
N LEU A 39 10.69 -11.60 -0.92
CA LEU A 39 9.78 -10.45 -0.92
C LEU A 39 9.36 -10.04 0.51
N PRO A 40 10.32 -9.71 1.39
CA PRO A 40 10.04 -9.49 2.82
C PRO A 40 9.16 -8.27 3.10
N ASP A 41 9.11 -7.29 2.18
CA ASP A 41 8.35 -6.04 2.32
C ASP A 41 6.95 -6.13 1.66
N THR A 42 6.49 -7.33 1.33
CA THR A 42 5.16 -7.61 0.75
C THR A 42 4.09 -7.76 1.84
N ASP A 43 2.89 -7.26 1.54
CA ASP A 43 1.72 -7.35 2.40
C ASP A 43 0.97 -8.68 2.24
N TRP A 44 1.69 -9.77 2.51
CA TRP A 44 1.29 -11.14 2.17
C TRP A 44 -0.13 -11.52 2.61
N HIS A 45 -0.53 -11.10 3.80
CA HIS A 45 -1.76 -11.55 4.43
C HIS A 45 -2.90 -10.53 4.37
N ILE A 46 -2.68 -9.33 3.81
CA ILE A 46 -3.72 -8.31 3.73
C ILE A 46 -4.94 -8.78 2.92
N PRO A 47 -4.81 -9.47 1.76
CA PRO A 47 -5.98 -10.02 1.08
C PRO A 47 -6.80 -11.00 1.93
N LEU A 48 -6.14 -11.81 2.76
CA LEU A 48 -6.81 -12.75 3.66
C LEU A 48 -7.50 -12.02 4.82
N LEU A 49 -6.81 -11.05 5.43
CA LEU A 49 -7.35 -10.24 6.53
C LEU A 49 -8.60 -9.47 6.10
N TYR A 50 -8.61 -8.95 4.87
CA TYR A 50 -9.71 -8.15 4.33
C TYR A 50 -10.74 -8.96 3.53
N ASP A 51 -10.66 -10.29 3.46
CA ASP A 51 -11.51 -11.10 2.58
C ASP A 51 -13.02 -10.86 2.81
N PHE A 52 -13.39 -10.56 4.07
CA PHE A 52 -14.76 -10.28 4.50
C PHE A 52 -15.36 -9.00 3.91
N VAL A 53 -14.55 -8.03 3.45
CA VAL A 53 -15.08 -6.73 3.00
C VAL A 53 -15.88 -6.84 1.71
N ARG A 54 -15.62 -7.89 0.92
CA ARG A 54 -16.41 -8.20 -0.27
C ARG A 54 -17.83 -8.63 0.10
N ASP A 55 -17.98 -9.42 1.15
CA ASP A 55 -19.29 -9.87 1.64
C ASP A 55 -20.08 -8.71 2.26
N LEU A 56 -19.38 -7.71 2.82
CA LEU A 56 -19.99 -6.43 3.21
C LEU A 56 -20.45 -5.60 2.00
N GLY A 57 -19.93 -5.87 0.81
CA GLY A 57 -20.24 -5.14 -0.42
C GLY A 57 -19.32 -3.95 -0.70
N ALA A 58 -18.14 -3.89 -0.11
CA ALA A 58 -17.11 -2.92 -0.47
C ALA A 58 -16.45 -3.26 -1.81
N SER A 59 -16.00 -2.24 -2.53
CA SER A 59 -15.12 -2.43 -3.69
C SER A 59 -13.72 -2.77 -3.21
N VAL A 60 -13.02 -3.66 -3.92
CA VAL A 60 -11.67 -4.11 -3.57
C VAL A 60 -10.75 -4.05 -4.79
N LEU A 61 -9.56 -3.49 -4.61
CA LEU A 61 -8.52 -3.41 -5.62
C LEU A 61 -7.21 -3.97 -5.06
N ILE A 62 -6.62 -4.97 -5.72
CA ILE A 62 -5.42 -5.68 -5.25
C ILE A 62 -4.34 -5.63 -6.34
N GLY A 63 -3.17 -5.09 -6.01
CA GLY A 63 -2.01 -5.08 -6.92
C GLY A 63 -1.46 -6.49 -7.15
N HIS A 64 -1.04 -6.81 -8.38
CA HIS A 64 -0.45 -8.12 -8.71
C HIS A 64 1.07 -8.15 -8.62
N TYR A 65 1.72 -7.01 -8.84
CA TYR A 65 3.18 -6.90 -8.89
C TYR A 65 3.75 -6.56 -7.52
N SER A 66 4.91 -7.13 -7.21
CA SER A 66 5.65 -6.75 -6.02
C SER A 66 6.01 -5.28 -6.07
N ARG A 67 6.00 -4.62 -4.91
CA ARG A 67 6.50 -3.25 -4.74
C ARG A 67 7.94 -3.06 -5.23
N PHE A 68 8.73 -4.13 -5.34
CA PHE A 68 10.09 -4.07 -5.88
C PHE A 68 10.12 -3.84 -7.41
N VAL A 69 9.00 -4.05 -8.10
CA VAL A 69 8.82 -3.64 -9.50
C VAL A 69 8.50 -2.15 -9.56
N ILE A 70 7.44 -1.75 -8.85
CA ILE A 70 7.03 -0.36 -8.69
C ILE A 70 6.13 -0.26 -7.46
N ASP A 71 6.37 0.72 -6.60
CA ASP A 71 5.60 0.93 -5.38
C ASP A 71 4.29 1.69 -5.71
N LEU A 72 3.15 0.99 -5.59
CA LEU A 72 1.81 1.52 -5.85
C LEU A 72 1.31 2.53 -4.80
N ASN A 73 2.05 2.74 -3.70
CA ASN A 73 1.74 3.70 -2.64
C ASN A 73 2.78 4.85 -2.60
N ARG A 74 3.33 5.20 -3.75
CA ARG A 74 4.25 6.33 -3.93
C ARG A 74 3.81 7.25 -5.07
N PRO A 75 3.99 8.57 -4.93
CA PRO A 75 3.65 9.53 -5.98
C PRO A 75 4.62 9.43 -7.17
N LEU A 76 4.16 9.89 -8.33
CA LEU A 76 4.93 9.90 -9.60
C LEU A 76 6.26 10.65 -9.49
N ASP A 77 6.26 11.75 -8.75
CA ASP A 77 7.43 12.61 -8.56
C ASP A 77 8.42 12.06 -7.54
N ASN A 78 8.12 10.88 -6.96
CA ASN A 78 8.94 10.19 -5.97
C ASN A 78 9.30 11.08 -4.77
N GLN A 79 8.50 12.11 -4.48
CA GLN A 79 8.75 12.97 -3.33
C GLN A 79 8.66 12.15 -2.05
N PRO A 80 9.66 12.24 -1.16
CA PRO A 80 9.60 11.60 0.15
C PRO A 80 8.36 12.12 0.86
N LEU A 81 7.51 11.20 1.34
CA LEU A 81 6.40 11.58 2.20
C LEU A 81 6.88 12.07 3.58
N TYR A 82 8.13 11.76 3.92
CA TYR A 82 8.70 11.86 5.26
C TYR A 82 10.14 12.35 5.27
N SER A 83 10.53 12.93 6.40
CA SER A 83 11.89 13.41 6.67
C SER A 83 12.86 12.29 7.05
N THR A 84 12.34 11.11 7.35
CA THR A 84 13.08 9.90 7.74
C THR A 84 13.46 9.05 6.52
N ALA A 85 14.18 7.94 6.73
CA ALA A 85 14.56 7.04 5.64
C ALA A 85 13.31 6.50 4.94
N THR A 86 13.10 6.87 3.67
CA THR A 86 11.96 6.42 2.88
C THR A 86 12.40 5.46 1.77
N THR A 87 11.45 4.63 1.33
CA THR A 87 11.54 3.92 0.05
C THR A 87 10.94 4.80 -1.05
N GLY A 88 11.49 4.73 -2.25
CA GLY A 88 10.96 5.43 -3.43
C GLY A 88 9.99 4.60 -4.26
N LEU A 89 9.45 5.20 -5.32
CA LEU A 89 8.61 4.59 -6.37
C LEU A 89 9.24 3.34 -6.97
N TYR A 90 10.57 3.29 -7.05
CA TYR A 90 11.35 2.10 -7.38
C TYR A 90 12.27 1.78 -6.19
N PRO A 91 11.83 0.93 -5.25
CA PRO A 91 12.58 0.68 -4.01
C PRO A 91 13.93 0.00 -4.28
N GLU A 92 15.03 0.71 -4.06
CA GLU A 92 16.40 0.15 -4.15
C GLU A 92 16.94 -0.38 -2.82
N THR A 93 16.20 -0.17 -1.74
CA THR A 93 16.56 -0.63 -0.39
C THR A 93 15.33 -1.20 0.29
N LEU A 94 15.50 -2.36 0.94
CA LEU A 94 14.48 -2.98 1.79
C LEU A 94 14.24 -2.14 3.05
N PHE A 95 13.18 -2.44 3.78
CA PHE A 95 12.87 -1.74 5.03
C PHE A 95 13.99 -1.84 6.07
N ASP A 96 14.67 -2.98 6.17
CA ASP A 96 15.80 -3.19 7.08
C ASP A 96 17.09 -2.48 6.66
N GLY A 97 17.15 -1.90 5.46
CA GLY A 97 18.32 -1.18 4.93
C GLY A 97 19.19 -2.01 3.99
N THR A 98 18.89 -3.28 3.76
CA THR A 98 19.64 -4.11 2.81
C THR A 98 19.26 -3.75 1.35
N PRO A 99 20.19 -3.89 0.38
CA PRO A 99 19.88 -3.59 -1.02
C PRO A 99 18.81 -4.51 -1.61
N THR A 100 17.83 -3.95 -2.33
CA THR A 100 16.83 -4.75 -3.07
C THR A 100 17.47 -5.53 -4.22
N PHE A 101 18.46 -4.93 -4.88
CA PHE A 101 19.10 -5.47 -6.08
C PHE A 101 20.56 -5.82 -5.85
N LYS A 102 21.08 -6.79 -6.62
CA LYS A 102 22.51 -7.04 -6.75
C LYS A 102 23.19 -5.78 -7.31
N PRO A 103 24.46 -5.51 -6.94
CA PRO A 103 25.18 -4.34 -7.43
C PRO A 103 25.15 -4.24 -8.96
N GLY A 104 24.60 -3.15 -9.48
CA GLY A 104 24.53 -2.87 -10.92
C GLY A 104 23.46 -3.63 -11.71
N ILE A 105 22.62 -4.46 -11.07
CA ILE A 105 21.57 -5.24 -11.73
C ILE A 105 20.19 -4.72 -11.30
N THR A 106 19.89 -3.48 -11.69
CA THR A 106 18.58 -2.83 -11.47
C THR A 106 17.86 -2.66 -12.81
N PRO A 107 16.51 -2.63 -12.82
CA PRO A 107 15.76 -2.16 -13.99
C PRO A 107 16.25 -0.79 -14.46
N ASP A 108 16.42 -0.66 -15.78
CA ASP A 108 16.81 0.59 -16.43
C ASP A 108 15.64 1.59 -16.52
N SER A 109 15.91 2.79 -17.05
CA SER A 109 14.88 3.83 -17.18
C SER A 109 13.74 3.43 -18.12
N ALA A 110 14.02 2.65 -19.17
CA ALA A 110 12.99 2.19 -20.11
C ALA A 110 12.07 1.16 -19.46
N ALA A 111 12.61 0.24 -18.66
CA ALA A 111 11.85 -0.73 -17.88
C ALA A 111 10.99 -0.03 -16.83
N ARG A 112 11.58 0.88 -16.06
CA ARG A 112 10.87 1.70 -15.07
C ARG A 112 9.71 2.47 -15.70
N GLN A 113 9.94 3.12 -16.85
CA GLN A 113 8.88 3.81 -17.60
C GLN A 113 7.75 2.87 -18.02
N ARG A 114 8.07 1.65 -18.49
CA ARG A 114 7.04 0.64 -18.79
C ARG A 114 6.23 0.26 -17.55
N TYR A 115 6.86 0.11 -16.38
CA TYR A 115 6.16 -0.24 -15.14
C TYR A 115 5.21 0.88 -14.73
N LEU A 116 5.64 2.13 -14.88
CA LEU A 116 4.80 3.31 -14.67
C LEU A 116 3.53 3.27 -15.52
N GLU A 117 3.69 3.05 -16.82
CA GLU A 117 2.59 3.09 -17.80
C GLU A 117 1.66 1.89 -17.74
N THR A 118 2.20 0.71 -17.40
CA THR A 118 1.46 -0.56 -17.50
C THR A 118 1.01 -1.13 -16.15
N ILE A 119 1.55 -0.61 -15.04
CA ILE A 119 1.24 -1.08 -13.68
C ILE A 119 0.71 0.05 -12.81
N TRP A 120 1.51 1.09 -12.58
CA TRP A 120 1.15 2.19 -11.68
C TRP A 120 -0.03 3.01 -12.21
N GLN A 121 0.04 3.49 -13.46
CA GLN A 121 -1.00 4.33 -14.04
C GLN A 121 -2.37 3.62 -14.10
N PRO A 122 -2.48 2.37 -14.58
CA PRO A 122 -3.75 1.66 -14.57
C PRO A 122 -4.31 1.46 -13.16
N TYR A 123 -3.47 1.16 -12.16
CA TYR A 123 -3.90 0.99 -10.77
C TYR A 123 -4.54 2.27 -10.23
N HIS A 124 -3.86 3.41 -10.38
CA HIS A 124 -4.38 4.70 -9.91
C HIS A 124 -5.58 5.18 -10.73
N GLN A 125 -5.64 4.89 -12.02
CA GLN A 125 -6.84 5.16 -12.83
C GLN A 125 -8.04 4.37 -12.32
N GLN A 126 -7.86 3.09 -11.96
CA GLN A 126 -8.93 2.26 -11.41
C GLN A 126 -9.43 2.81 -10.06
N ILE A 127 -8.53 3.27 -9.18
CA ILE A 127 -8.91 3.96 -7.93
C ILE A 127 -9.75 5.19 -8.24
N GLN A 128 -9.27 6.07 -9.13
CA GLN A 128 -9.97 7.31 -9.47
C GLN A 128 -11.36 7.05 -10.06
N GLN A 129 -11.46 6.10 -11.00
CA GLN A 129 -12.73 5.71 -11.62
C GLN A 129 -13.72 5.20 -10.58
N GLU A 130 -13.27 4.33 -9.67
CA GLU A 130 -14.15 3.74 -8.68
C GLU A 130 -14.60 4.74 -7.62
N LEU A 131 -13.70 5.59 -7.12
CA LEU A 131 -14.08 6.66 -6.19
C LEU A 131 -15.04 7.66 -6.84
N ALA A 132 -14.85 7.98 -8.12
CA ALA A 132 -15.77 8.85 -8.86
C ALA A 132 -17.16 8.20 -8.99
N ARG A 133 -17.23 6.91 -9.31
CA ARG A 133 -18.48 6.15 -9.39
C ARG A 133 -19.20 6.13 -8.04
N LEU A 134 -18.51 5.72 -6.97
CA LEU A 134 -19.08 5.65 -5.62
C LEU A 134 -19.58 7.03 -5.15
N LYS A 135 -18.81 8.09 -5.42
CA LYS A 135 -19.23 9.45 -5.09
C LYS A 135 -20.47 9.89 -5.88
N ALA A 136 -20.59 9.53 -7.15
CA ALA A 136 -21.75 9.84 -7.97
C ALA A 136 -23.02 9.11 -7.46
N GLU A 137 -22.88 7.87 -6.98
CA GLU A 137 -24.00 7.06 -6.50
C GLU A 137 -24.44 7.42 -5.07
N HIS A 138 -23.49 7.74 -4.18
CA HIS A 138 -23.76 7.91 -2.75
C HIS A 138 -23.56 9.34 -2.23
N GLY A 139 -23.05 10.26 -3.05
CA GLY A 139 -22.67 11.62 -2.67
C GLY A 139 -21.30 11.73 -1.99
N TYR A 140 -20.70 10.60 -1.61
CA TYR A 140 -19.36 10.51 -1.02
C TYR A 140 -18.71 9.15 -1.33
N ALA A 141 -17.40 9.04 -1.10
CA ALA A 141 -16.66 7.79 -1.18
C ALA A 141 -15.55 7.79 -0.13
N LEU A 142 -15.29 6.63 0.47
CA LEU A 142 -14.18 6.38 1.38
C LEU A 142 -13.14 5.49 0.69
N LEU A 143 -11.87 5.80 0.89
CA LEU A 143 -10.73 4.97 0.48
C LEU A 143 -10.02 4.46 1.73
N PHE A 144 -9.98 3.14 1.90
CA PHE A 144 -9.12 2.49 2.88
C PHE A 144 -7.94 1.90 2.12
N ASP A 145 -6.75 2.45 2.37
CA ASP A 145 -5.50 1.93 1.82
C ASP A 145 -4.89 0.98 2.85
N ALA A 146 -4.98 -0.31 2.58
CA ALA A 146 -4.73 -1.38 3.53
C ALA A 146 -3.30 -1.92 3.38
N HIS A 147 -2.57 -1.94 4.50
CA HIS A 147 -1.17 -2.33 4.55
C HIS A 147 -0.87 -3.22 5.75
N SER A 148 0.23 -3.96 5.67
CA SER A 148 0.90 -4.57 6.81
C SER A 148 2.34 -4.09 6.91
N ILE A 149 2.95 -4.30 8.07
CA ILE A 149 4.37 -3.99 8.26
C ILE A 149 4.91 -4.86 9.39
N ALA A 150 6.20 -5.19 9.35
CA ALA A 150 6.82 -5.85 10.49
C ALA A 150 6.72 -4.95 11.73
N SER A 151 6.38 -5.54 12.87
CA SER A 151 6.12 -4.79 14.11
C SER A 151 7.36 -4.08 14.67
N VAL A 152 8.57 -4.52 14.28
CA VAL A 152 9.83 -3.90 14.68
C VAL A 152 10.69 -3.67 13.44
N ILE A 153 10.82 -2.41 13.05
CA ILE A 153 11.73 -1.96 11.98
C ILE A 153 12.51 -0.75 12.50
N LEU A 154 13.56 -1.00 13.28
CA LEU A 154 14.34 0.03 14.00
C LEU A 154 14.96 1.11 13.10
N ARG A 155 15.10 0.82 11.80
CA ARG A 155 15.56 1.80 10.81
C ARG A 155 14.50 2.86 10.47
N LEU A 156 13.22 2.50 10.57
CA LEU A 156 12.10 3.35 10.21
C LEU A 156 11.40 3.95 11.44
N PHE A 157 11.30 3.19 12.53
CA PHE A 157 10.52 3.54 13.71
C PHE A 157 11.24 3.19 15.00
N ASP A 158 11.01 3.99 16.03
CA ASP A 158 11.46 3.68 17.38
C ASP A 158 10.61 2.58 18.01
N GLY A 159 11.26 1.52 18.48
CA GLY A 159 10.61 0.45 19.24
C GLY A 159 9.68 -0.43 18.42
N GLN A 160 8.62 -0.92 19.07
CA GLN A 160 7.60 -1.78 18.48
C GLN A 160 6.36 -0.95 18.14
N LEU A 161 5.86 -1.11 16.91
CA LEU A 161 4.62 -0.49 16.46
C LEU A 161 3.40 -1.10 17.15
N PRO A 162 2.33 -0.31 17.37
CA PRO A 162 1.00 -0.83 17.68
C PRO A 162 0.53 -1.87 16.66
N ASP A 163 -0.38 -2.75 17.08
CA ASP A 163 -0.96 -3.77 16.19
C ASP A 163 -1.77 -3.13 15.06
N LEU A 164 -2.50 -2.05 15.37
CA LEU A 164 -3.28 -1.26 14.41
C LEU A 164 -2.75 0.17 14.32
N ASN A 165 -2.28 0.55 13.14
CA ASN A 165 -1.79 1.90 12.89
C ASN A 165 -2.71 2.63 11.92
N ILE A 166 -3.35 3.71 12.36
CA ILE A 166 -4.37 4.43 11.57
C ILE A 166 -3.78 5.73 11.03
N GLY A 167 -3.51 5.78 9.73
CA GLY A 167 -3.00 6.99 9.06
C GLY A 167 -4.11 7.95 8.64
N THR A 168 -4.02 9.22 9.05
CA THR A 168 -5.01 10.27 8.72
C THR A 168 -4.39 11.54 8.13
N ASN A 169 -3.08 11.54 7.87
CA ASN A 169 -2.31 12.73 7.48
C ASN A 169 -2.60 13.93 8.42
N ASP A 170 -2.40 13.73 9.72
CA ASP A 170 -2.75 14.70 10.78
C ASP A 170 -4.20 15.21 10.70
N GLY A 171 -5.13 14.32 10.30
CA GLY A 171 -6.55 14.61 10.13
C GLY A 171 -6.93 15.30 8.83
N ALA A 172 -5.99 15.50 7.90
CA ALA A 172 -6.25 16.14 6.61
C ALA A 172 -6.85 15.21 5.55
N SER A 173 -6.69 13.88 5.68
CA SER A 173 -7.15 12.91 4.66
C SER A 173 -8.58 12.39 4.86
N CYS A 174 -9.23 12.66 6.00
CA CYS A 174 -10.58 12.21 6.30
C CYS A 174 -11.32 13.17 7.24
N SER A 175 -12.66 13.08 7.30
CA SER A 175 -13.46 13.96 8.14
C SER A 175 -13.29 13.63 9.63
N ALA A 176 -13.42 14.64 10.50
CA ALA A 176 -13.39 14.44 11.95
C ALA A 176 -14.41 13.39 12.44
N ALA A 177 -15.57 13.30 11.79
CA ALA A 177 -16.58 12.29 12.08
C ALA A 177 -16.10 10.86 11.76
N SER A 178 -15.34 10.68 10.66
CA SER A 178 -14.77 9.37 10.31
C SER A 178 -13.67 8.96 11.27
N ILE A 179 -12.81 9.90 11.66
CA ILE A 179 -11.76 9.70 12.66
C ILE A 179 -12.37 9.26 13.99
N ALA A 180 -13.38 10.00 14.48
CA ALA A 180 -14.07 9.68 15.73
C ALA A 180 -14.75 8.30 15.68
N ALA A 181 -15.33 7.91 14.54
CA ALA A 181 -15.94 6.59 14.38
C ALA A 181 -14.89 5.45 14.46
N ILE A 182 -13.74 5.60 13.80
CA ILE A 182 -12.63 4.63 13.88
C ILE A 182 -12.09 4.55 15.31
N GLU A 183 -11.87 5.70 15.94
CA GLU A 183 -11.42 5.79 17.32
C GLU A 183 -12.36 5.05 18.27
N GLN A 184 -13.67 5.25 18.13
CA GLN A 184 -14.67 4.59 18.96
C GLN A 184 -14.62 3.07 18.83
N VAL A 185 -14.45 2.54 17.61
CA VAL A 185 -14.32 1.08 17.37
C VAL A 185 -13.06 0.55 18.01
N CYS A 186 -11.92 1.22 17.82
CA CYS A 186 -10.64 0.80 18.39
C CYS A 186 -10.61 0.89 19.93
N ALA A 187 -11.24 1.91 20.51
CA ALA A 187 -11.33 2.10 21.96
C ALA A 187 -12.30 1.11 22.65
N ALA A 188 -13.22 0.51 21.89
CA ALA A 188 -14.19 -0.45 22.42
C ALA A 188 -13.64 -1.88 22.59
N GLN A 189 -12.38 -2.13 22.18
CA GLN A 189 -11.73 -3.43 22.27
C GLN A 189 -10.41 -3.34 23.04
N SER A 190 -9.91 -4.47 23.54
CA SER A 190 -8.63 -4.59 24.26
C SER A 190 -7.71 -5.69 23.72
N ASP A 191 -8.08 -6.30 22.60
CA ASP A 191 -7.35 -7.41 21.99
C ASP A 191 -6.11 -6.92 21.21
N TYR A 192 -6.18 -5.70 20.66
CA TYR A 192 -5.15 -5.09 19.83
C TYR A 192 -4.78 -3.70 20.34
N SER A 193 -3.49 -3.43 20.44
CA SER A 193 -2.98 -2.07 20.62
C SER A 193 -3.19 -1.25 19.34
N TRP A 194 -3.46 0.04 19.49
CA TRP A 194 -3.72 0.91 18.35
C TRP A 194 -3.24 2.34 18.57
N ALA A 195 -2.94 3.03 17.48
CA ALA A 195 -2.66 4.46 17.51
C ALA A 195 -3.05 5.14 16.20
N PHE A 196 -3.39 6.44 16.28
CA PHE A 196 -3.34 7.29 15.11
C PHE A 196 -1.88 7.56 14.77
N TRP A 197 -1.47 7.09 13.60
CA TRP A 197 -0.10 7.22 13.14
C TRP A 197 0.12 8.65 12.67
N ARG A 198 0.97 9.37 13.42
CA ARG A 198 1.67 10.54 12.88
C ARG A 198 2.84 10.04 12.05
N CYS A 199 2.53 9.81 10.79
CA CYS A 199 3.47 9.89 9.68
C CYS A 199 4.55 10.98 9.98
N ALA A 200 5.79 10.59 10.26
CA ALA A 200 6.90 11.48 10.66
C ALA A 200 7.81 11.82 9.49
#